data_AF-A0A6G3SHV0-F1
#
_entry.id   AF-A0A6G3SHV0-F1
#
_cell.length_a   1.000
_cell.length_b   1.000
_cell.length_c   1.000
_cell.angle_alpha   90.00
_cell.angle_beta   90.00
_cell.angle_gamma   90.00
#
_symmetry.space_group_name_H-M   'P 1'
#
loop_
_entity.id
_entity.type
_entity.pdbx_description
1 polymer ?
#
loop_
_entity_poly.entity_id
_entity_poly.type
_entity_poly.pdbx_seq_one_letter_code
_entity_poly.pdbx_strand_id
1 'polypeptide(L)'
;AADLLAALEADPAAAGVWLAAVNAPDAVVFSGTTEAVSALESTLVAEGVRTSRLRVSHAFHSALMDPMLEEFAQIAAGLTYHEPRIPLCSTVTGAFADDAVGTPAYWVGQVREAVRFAPAVRSLLDSGVRLFVELGPDAVLTTMTRTTVAADLTARTAVVAGSRRTAAEPEQLVAALAAAHCAGQPVRWADYFGARAQTRTALPTYPFQHERFWLRPAEAVGPLAGADSADHPLLHAQVQLAGTDEWLFTGRLSLRTHPWLADHRVLGAVVLPGSGFVELALAA
;
A
#
# COMPACT_ATOMS: atom_id res chain seq x y z
N ALA A 1 17.30 21.93 -2.07
CA ALA A 1 16.28 22.13 -3.13
C ALA A 1 15.47 23.41 -2.89
N ALA A 2 14.79 23.57 -1.75
CA ALA A 2 14.09 24.81 -1.39
C ALA A 2 15.01 26.04 -1.36
N ASP A 3 16.22 25.91 -0.80
CA ASP A 3 17.20 27.01 -0.77
C ASP A 3 17.78 27.34 -2.16
N LEU A 4 17.95 26.33 -3.03
CA LEU A 4 18.39 26.49 -4.42
C LEU A 4 17.29 27.12 -5.29
N LEU A 5 16.03 26.74 -5.04
CA LEU A 5 14.85 27.33 -5.66
C LEU A 5 14.68 28.80 -5.25
N ALA A 6 14.79 29.10 -3.94
CA ALA A 6 14.72 30.47 -3.44
C ALA A 6 15.88 31.34 -3.96
N ALA A 7 17.09 30.78 -4.11
CA ALA A 7 18.23 31.48 -4.69
C ALA A 7 18.07 31.74 -6.21
N LEU A 8 17.41 30.85 -6.94
CA LEU A 8 17.20 30.99 -8.39
C LEU A 8 15.91 31.76 -8.75
N GLU A 9 14.89 31.75 -7.90
CA GLU A 9 13.72 32.63 -7.99
C GLU A 9 14.07 34.09 -7.69
N ALA A 10 15.11 34.33 -6.88
CA ALA A 10 15.58 35.67 -6.56
C ALA A 10 16.32 36.36 -7.73
N ASP A 11 16.90 35.61 -8.67
CA ASP A 11 17.58 36.17 -9.85
C ASP A 11 17.54 35.24 -11.09
N PRO A 12 16.37 35.10 -11.75
CA PRO A 12 16.22 34.27 -12.94
C PRO A 12 16.85 34.87 -14.20
N ALA A 13 17.37 36.10 -14.15
CA ALA A 13 17.85 36.86 -15.31
C ALA A 13 19.37 36.99 -15.39
N ALA A 14 20.12 36.81 -14.29
CA ALA A 14 21.56 37.08 -14.30
C ALA A 14 22.46 36.04 -15.01
N ALA A 15 21.94 34.87 -15.42
CA ALA A 15 22.76 33.80 -15.99
C ALA A 15 22.21 33.05 -17.21
N GLY A 16 21.00 33.37 -17.71
CA GLY A 16 20.41 32.65 -18.85
C GLY A 16 19.94 31.21 -18.54
N VAL A 17 19.57 30.96 -17.28
CA VAL A 17 18.99 29.70 -16.80
C VAL A 17 17.67 29.96 -16.08
N TRP A 18 16.68 29.10 -16.34
CA TRP A 18 15.35 29.15 -15.75
C TRP A 18 15.00 27.81 -15.09
N LEU A 19 14.23 27.86 -14.01
CA LEU A 19 13.58 26.67 -13.46
C LEU A 19 12.54 26.15 -14.46
N ALA A 20 12.76 24.95 -14.98
CA ALA A 20 11.85 24.32 -15.92
C ALA A 20 10.82 23.42 -15.24
N ALA A 21 11.21 22.71 -14.18
CA ALA A 21 10.31 21.82 -13.46
C ALA A 21 10.73 21.56 -12.02
N VAL A 22 9.73 21.32 -11.16
CA VAL A 22 9.86 20.74 -9.82
C VAL A 22 9.16 19.39 -9.84
N ASN A 23 9.92 18.33 -10.11
CA ASN A 23 9.41 16.98 -10.34
C ASN A 23 9.26 16.17 -9.05
N ALA A 24 10.13 16.38 -8.07
CA ALA A 24 10.05 15.80 -6.74
C ALA A 24 10.74 16.75 -5.73
N PRO A 25 10.59 16.53 -4.40
CA PRO A 25 11.29 17.35 -3.39
C PRO A 25 12.81 17.43 -3.59
N ASP A 26 13.40 16.40 -4.18
CA ASP A 26 14.84 16.25 -4.46
C ASP A 26 15.17 16.19 -5.97
N ALA A 27 14.20 16.47 -6.86
CA ALA A 27 14.39 16.42 -8.30
C ALA A 27 13.80 17.66 -8.99
N VAL A 28 14.68 18.56 -9.44
CA VAL A 28 14.35 19.77 -10.20
C VAL A 28 15.04 19.76 -11.56
N VAL A 29 14.47 20.48 -12.53
CA VAL A 29 15.02 20.61 -13.88
C VAL A 29 15.25 22.09 -14.17
N PHE A 30 16.42 22.40 -14.70
CA PHE A 30 16.77 23.71 -15.21
C PHE A 30 16.85 23.67 -16.74
N SER A 31 16.49 24.79 -17.37
CA SER A 31 16.53 24.98 -18.81
C SER A 31 17.22 26.30 -19.13
N GLY A 32 17.83 26.42 -20.30
CA GLY A 32 18.58 27.60 -20.70
C GLY A 32 19.44 27.33 -21.92
N THR A 33 20.36 28.24 -22.22
CA THR A 33 21.36 27.98 -23.28
C THR A 33 22.31 26.86 -22.84
N THR A 34 22.95 26.21 -23.82
CA THR A 34 23.92 25.13 -23.55
C THR A 34 25.02 25.61 -22.62
N GLU A 35 25.53 26.83 -22.83
CA GLU A 35 26.63 27.42 -22.06
C GLU A 35 26.19 27.67 -20.62
N ALA A 36 25.02 28.27 -20.44
CA ALA A 36 24.46 28.62 -19.14
C ALA A 36 24.18 27.36 -18.29
N VAL A 37 23.54 26.34 -18.89
CA VAL A 37 23.30 25.06 -18.22
C VAL A 37 24.61 24.32 -17.92
N SER A 38 25.64 24.42 -18.78
CA SER A 38 26.96 23.82 -18.51
C SER A 38 27.67 24.47 -17.32
N ALA A 39 27.57 25.80 -17.20
CA ALA A 39 28.15 26.53 -16.07
C ALA A 39 27.45 26.15 -14.74
N LEU A 40 26.12 26.07 -14.76
CA LEU A 40 25.35 25.60 -13.61
C LEU A 40 25.68 24.15 -13.24
N GLU A 41 25.73 23.25 -14.23
CA GLU A 41 26.11 21.85 -14.03
C GLU A 41 27.49 21.72 -13.38
N SER A 42 28.48 22.49 -13.85
CA SER A 42 29.84 22.47 -13.29
C SER A 42 29.86 22.90 -11.83
N THR A 43 29.07 23.93 -11.48
CA THR A 43 28.94 24.43 -10.10
C THR A 43 28.29 23.39 -9.20
N LEU A 44 27.18 22.80 -9.63
CA LEU A 44 26.46 21.77 -8.88
C LEU A 44 27.31 20.51 -8.66
N VAL A 45 28.08 20.08 -9.66
CA VAL A 45 29.00 18.94 -9.53
C VAL A 45 30.12 19.24 -8.54
N ALA A 46 30.67 20.46 -8.54
CA ALA A 46 31.68 20.87 -7.56
C ALA A 46 31.15 20.86 -6.11
N GLU A 47 29.85 21.12 -5.94
CA GLU A 47 29.14 21.02 -4.65
C GLU A 47 28.69 19.58 -4.30
N GLY A 48 29.00 18.59 -5.15
CA GLY A 48 28.63 17.18 -4.93
C GLY A 48 27.17 16.85 -5.23
N VAL A 49 26.45 17.74 -5.93
CA VAL A 49 25.06 17.50 -6.35
C VAL A 49 25.04 16.62 -7.60
N ARG A 50 24.16 15.60 -7.60
CA ARG A 50 23.97 14.73 -8.77
C ARG A 50 23.24 15.49 -9.88
N THR A 51 23.82 15.50 -11.07
CA THR A 51 23.24 16.12 -12.27
C THR A 51 23.03 15.07 -13.38
N SER A 52 22.10 15.36 -14.28
CA SER A 52 21.89 14.57 -15.50
C SER A 52 21.31 15.47 -16.58
N ARG A 53 21.81 15.35 -17.82
CA ARG A 53 21.27 16.09 -18.96
C ARG A 53 20.09 15.36 -19.59
N LEU A 54 19.00 16.10 -19.78
CA LEU A 54 17.85 15.63 -20.53
C LEU A 54 18.12 15.78 -22.05
N ARG A 55 17.84 14.73 -22.81
CA ARG A 55 17.92 14.76 -24.27
C ARG A 55 16.64 15.36 -24.83
N VAL A 56 16.61 16.68 -24.94
CA VAL A 56 15.49 17.45 -25.50
C VAL A 56 15.99 18.31 -26.65
N SER A 57 15.09 18.67 -27.57
CA SER A 57 15.42 19.51 -28.72
C SER A 57 15.48 21.00 -28.36
N HIS A 58 14.79 21.42 -27.29
CA HIS A 58 14.65 22.82 -26.90
C HIS A 58 14.64 22.97 -25.38
N ALA A 59 14.99 24.18 -24.92
CA ALA A 59 14.87 24.59 -23.53
C ALA A 59 13.42 25.01 -23.21
N PHE A 60 12.52 24.04 -23.14
CA PHE A 60 11.14 24.26 -22.73
C PHE A 60 11.05 24.90 -21.33
N HIS A 61 9.97 25.62 -21.06
CA HIS A 61 9.74 26.30 -19.78
C HIS A 61 10.81 27.37 -19.46
N SER A 62 11.21 28.13 -20.48
CA SER A 62 12.23 29.19 -20.40
C SER A 62 11.96 30.34 -21.37
N ALA A 63 12.68 31.47 -21.21
CA ALA A 63 12.61 32.60 -22.14
C ALA A 63 13.01 32.23 -23.58
N LEU A 64 13.70 31.11 -23.80
CA LEU A 64 13.99 30.63 -25.15
C LEU A 64 12.73 30.18 -25.91
N MET A 65 11.57 30.09 -25.23
CA MET A 65 10.27 29.88 -25.88
C MET A 65 9.62 31.16 -26.37
N ASP A 66 10.02 32.34 -25.87
CA ASP A 66 9.40 33.63 -26.22
C ASP A 66 9.25 33.86 -27.73
N PRO A 67 10.23 33.52 -28.60
CA PRO A 67 10.11 33.74 -30.04
C PRO A 67 8.95 33.00 -30.73
N MET A 68 8.51 31.86 -30.18
CA MET A 68 7.43 31.07 -30.77
C MET A 68 6.05 31.32 -30.13
N LEU A 69 5.99 32.07 -29.02
CA LEU A 69 4.75 32.21 -28.25
C LEU A 69 3.65 32.96 -29.00
N GLU A 70 3.99 33.94 -29.85
CA GLU A 70 3.00 34.69 -30.62
C GLU A 70 2.29 33.81 -31.65
N GLU A 71 3.05 33.04 -32.44
CA GLU A 71 2.47 32.09 -33.41
C GLU A 71 1.68 30.99 -32.69
N PHE A 72 2.22 30.48 -31.57
CA PHE A 72 1.54 29.49 -30.76
C PHE A 72 0.23 30.02 -30.17
N ALA A 73 0.18 31.29 -29.73
CA ALA A 73 -1.01 31.94 -29.22
C ALA A 73 -2.10 32.05 -30.29
N GLN A 74 -1.73 32.36 -31.54
CA GLN A 74 -2.67 32.42 -32.67
C GLN A 74 -3.28 31.04 -32.94
N ILE A 75 -2.47 29.98 -32.90
CA ILE A 75 -2.96 28.60 -33.06
C ILE A 75 -3.88 28.23 -31.90
N ALA A 76 -3.48 28.50 -30.66
CA ALA A 76 -4.27 28.20 -29.46
C ALA A 76 -5.61 28.94 -29.47
N ALA A 77 -5.65 30.20 -29.92
CA ALA A 77 -6.87 30.98 -30.07
C ALA A 77 -7.86 30.40 -31.10
N GLY A 78 -7.38 29.61 -32.06
CA GLY A 78 -8.22 28.90 -33.03
C GLY A 78 -8.88 27.62 -32.49
N LEU A 79 -8.53 27.18 -31.28
CA LEU A 79 -9.08 25.95 -30.68
C LEU A 79 -10.38 26.22 -29.92
N THR A 80 -11.26 25.23 -29.89
CA THR A 80 -12.46 25.26 -29.04
C THR A 80 -12.14 24.63 -27.69
N TYR A 81 -12.38 25.40 -26.62
CA TYR A 81 -12.19 24.95 -25.25
C TYR A 81 -13.51 24.57 -24.60
N HIS A 82 -13.47 23.55 -23.75
CA HIS A 82 -14.60 23.09 -22.96
C HIS A 82 -14.21 23.06 -21.49
N GLU A 83 -15.17 23.33 -20.63
CA GLU A 83 -15.00 23.21 -19.18
C GLU A 83 -14.58 21.78 -18.81
N PRO A 84 -13.52 21.61 -17.99
CA PRO A 84 -13.09 20.30 -17.54
C PRO A 84 -14.19 19.59 -16.74
N ARG A 85 -14.64 18.44 -17.22
CA ARG A 85 -15.60 17.59 -16.49
C ARG A 85 -14.96 16.76 -15.37
N ILE A 86 -13.63 16.66 -15.39
CA ILE A 86 -12.83 15.97 -14.37
C ILE A 86 -11.98 17.04 -13.70
N PRO A 87 -11.98 17.14 -12.36
CA PRO A 87 -11.14 18.08 -11.64
C PRO A 87 -9.68 17.96 -12.08
N LEU A 88 -9.09 19.07 -12.50
CA LEU A 88 -7.72 19.13 -12.99
C LEU A 88 -6.86 19.83 -11.94
N CYS A 89 -5.69 19.28 -11.62
CA CYS A 89 -4.66 20.01 -10.91
C CYS A 89 -3.67 20.56 -11.94
N SER A 90 -3.57 21.89 -12.06
CA SER A 90 -2.63 22.51 -12.98
C SER A 90 -1.21 22.33 -12.47
N THR A 91 -0.32 21.89 -13.36
CA THR A 91 1.13 21.88 -13.09
C THR A 91 1.76 23.24 -13.35
N VAL A 92 1.04 24.22 -13.87
CA VAL A 92 1.51 25.61 -13.91
C VAL A 92 1.36 26.19 -12.51
N THR A 93 0.17 26.18 -11.91
CA THR A 93 -0.03 26.78 -10.58
C THR A 93 0.37 25.85 -9.42
N GLY A 94 0.36 24.53 -9.64
CA GLY A 94 0.53 23.53 -8.59
C GLY A 94 -0.73 23.32 -7.74
N ALA A 95 -1.87 23.88 -8.14
CA ALA A 95 -3.16 23.81 -7.43
C ALA A 95 -4.28 23.32 -8.37
N PHE A 96 -5.46 23.06 -7.82
CA PHE A 96 -6.65 22.81 -8.65
C PHE A 96 -6.87 23.97 -9.61
N ALA A 97 -7.09 23.62 -10.87
CA ALA A 97 -7.31 24.55 -11.95
C ALA A 97 -8.64 25.29 -11.77
N ASP A 98 -8.60 26.56 -12.14
CA ASP A 98 -9.77 27.39 -12.38
C ASP A 98 -10.14 27.34 -13.88
N ASP A 99 -11.09 28.19 -14.28
CA ASP A 99 -11.57 28.28 -15.66
C ASP A 99 -10.48 28.75 -16.65
N ALA A 100 -9.33 29.25 -16.17
CA ALA A 100 -8.26 29.73 -17.03
C ALA A 100 -7.70 28.62 -17.92
N VAL A 101 -7.77 27.34 -17.51
CA VAL A 101 -7.33 26.21 -18.35
C VAL A 101 -8.09 26.07 -19.67
N GLY A 102 -9.30 26.65 -19.72
CA GLY A 102 -10.12 26.77 -20.92
C GLY A 102 -9.76 27.97 -21.81
N THR A 103 -8.60 28.61 -21.61
CA THR A 103 -8.20 29.80 -22.36
C THR A 103 -6.88 29.61 -23.09
N PRO A 104 -6.69 30.22 -24.28
CA PRO A 104 -5.40 30.19 -24.99
C PRO A 104 -4.23 30.68 -24.15
N ALA A 105 -4.45 31.73 -23.35
CA ALA A 105 -3.43 32.34 -22.50
C ALA A 105 -2.81 31.35 -21.51
N TYR A 106 -3.63 30.44 -20.95
CA TYR A 106 -3.12 29.39 -20.07
C TYR A 106 -2.15 28.46 -20.78
N TRP A 107 -2.44 28.06 -22.02
CA TRP A 107 -1.59 27.13 -22.77
C TRP A 107 -0.29 27.78 -23.24
N VAL A 108 -0.33 29.07 -23.60
CA VAL A 108 0.89 29.87 -23.85
C VAL A 108 1.74 29.93 -22.58
N GLY A 109 1.12 30.21 -21.43
CA GLY A 109 1.78 30.17 -20.13
C GLY A 109 2.36 28.78 -19.82
N GLN A 110 1.64 27.70 -20.08
CA GLN A 110 2.07 26.33 -19.78
C GLN A 110 3.35 25.92 -20.50
N VAL A 111 3.54 26.35 -21.75
CA VAL A 111 4.77 26.10 -22.52
C VAL A 111 5.97 26.88 -21.96
N ARG A 112 5.71 28.05 -21.38
CA ARG A 112 6.71 29.04 -20.99
C ARG A 112 7.09 29.00 -19.50
N GLU A 113 6.16 28.66 -18.64
CA GLU A 113 6.33 28.65 -17.18
C GLU A 113 6.82 27.30 -16.66
N ALA A 114 7.41 27.31 -15.47
CA ALA A 114 7.91 26.13 -14.79
C ALA A 114 6.80 25.10 -14.49
N VAL A 115 7.09 23.82 -14.68
CA VAL A 115 6.21 22.70 -14.34
C VAL A 115 6.34 22.36 -12.86
N ARG A 116 5.34 22.74 -12.07
CA ARG A 116 5.18 22.47 -10.64
C ARG A 116 4.53 21.09 -10.39
N PHE A 117 5.13 20.01 -10.90
CA PHE A 117 4.57 18.65 -10.80
C PHE A 117 4.45 18.14 -9.37
N ALA A 118 5.51 18.20 -8.55
CA ALA A 118 5.45 17.77 -7.16
C ALA A 118 4.46 18.60 -6.30
N PRO A 119 4.39 19.94 -6.44
CA PRO A 119 3.29 20.72 -5.90
C PRO A 119 1.90 20.21 -6.31
N ALA A 120 1.66 19.92 -7.59
CA ALA A 120 0.37 19.41 -8.06
C ALA A 120 0.03 18.02 -7.45
N VAL A 121 1.01 17.11 -7.35
CA VAL A 121 0.83 15.82 -6.67
C VAL A 121 0.46 16.01 -5.19
N ARG A 122 1.08 16.96 -4.49
CA ARG A 122 0.73 17.28 -3.09
C ARG A 122 -0.70 17.81 -2.98
N SER A 123 -1.10 18.74 -3.83
CA SER A 123 -2.48 19.25 -3.87
C SER A 123 -3.51 18.11 -4.08
N LEU A 124 -3.20 17.14 -4.94
CA LEU A 124 -4.03 15.94 -5.12
C LEU A 124 -4.07 15.07 -3.86
N LEU A 125 -2.93 14.83 -3.20
CA LEU A 125 -2.87 14.08 -1.94
C LEU A 125 -3.70 14.77 -0.84
N ASP A 126 -3.55 16.07 -0.69
CA ASP A 126 -4.26 16.88 0.31
C ASP A 126 -5.78 16.85 0.08
N SER A 127 -6.22 16.73 -1.18
CA SER A 127 -7.64 16.57 -1.53
C SER A 127 -8.23 15.18 -1.30
N GLY A 128 -7.40 14.18 -0.97
CA GLY A 128 -7.87 12.81 -0.73
C GLY A 128 -7.57 11.80 -1.84
N VAL A 129 -6.85 12.16 -2.91
CA VAL A 129 -6.46 11.21 -3.96
C VAL A 129 -5.42 10.20 -3.45
N ARG A 130 -5.70 8.90 -3.60
CA ARG A 130 -4.82 7.81 -3.12
C ARG A 130 -4.39 6.81 -4.19
N LEU A 131 -4.92 6.92 -5.41
CA LEU A 131 -4.45 6.17 -6.56
C LEU A 131 -3.94 7.14 -7.62
N PHE A 132 -2.70 6.95 -8.04
CA PHE A 132 -2.09 7.65 -9.17
C PHE A 132 -1.81 6.64 -10.27
N VAL A 133 -2.27 6.93 -11.49
CA VAL A 133 -1.99 6.13 -12.67
C VAL A 133 -1.25 7.01 -13.67
N GLU A 134 -0.01 6.67 -13.98
CA GLU A 134 0.76 7.33 -15.03
C GLU A 134 0.30 6.85 -16.40
N LEU A 135 -0.12 7.80 -17.24
CA LEU A 135 -0.49 7.58 -18.63
C LEU A 135 0.64 8.13 -19.51
N GLY A 136 1.28 7.23 -20.25
CA GLY A 136 2.40 7.57 -21.11
C GLY A 136 3.09 6.31 -21.62
N PRO A 137 4.11 6.45 -22.49
CA PRO A 137 4.83 5.33 -23.07
C PRO A 137 5.82 4.64 -22.10
N ASP A 138 5.99 5.18 -20.88
CA ASP A 138 6.93 4.66 -19.89
C ASP A 138 6.49 5.04 -18.46
N ALA A 139 7.34 4.75 -17.46
CA ALA A 139 7.03 4.92 -16.03
C ALA A 139 7.90 5.99 -15.31
N VAL A 140 8.18 7.12 -15.97
CA VAL A 140 9.09 8.15 -15.44
C VAL A 140 8.46 8.88 -14.25
N LEU A 141 7.20 9.30 -14.38
CA LEU A 141 6.48 10.07 -13.37
C LEU A 141 6.07 9.19 -12.17
N THR A 142 5.97 7.88 -12.34
CA THR A 142 5.67 6.91 -11.28
C THR A 142 6.69 7.02 -10.16
N THR A 143 7.98 7.08 -10.50
CA THR A 143 9.06 7.22 -9.52
C THR A 143 9.00 8.57 -8.82
N MET A 144 8.83 9.66 -9.59
CA MET A 144 8.74 11.03 -9.05
C MET A 144 7.53 11.22 -8.13
N THR A 145 6.39 10.63 -8.48
CA THR A 145 5.17 10.63 -7.66
C THR A 145 5.43 9.89 -6.35
N ARG A 146 6.06 8.70 -6.39
CA ARG A 146 6.40 7.94 -5.17
C ARG A 146 7.33 8.71 -4.23
N THR A 147 8.29 9.46 -4.76
CA THR A 147 9.18 10.32 -3.95
C THR A 147 8.44 11.51 -3.33
N THR A 148 7.36 11.97 -3.95
CA THR A 148 6.55 13.07 -3.45
C THR A 148 5.54 12.62 -2.38
N VAL A 149 5.13 11.35 -2.38
CA VAL A 149 4.25 10.78 -1.36
C VAL A 149 5.00 10.70 -0.03
N ALA A 150 4.43 11.32 1.01
CA ALA A 150 4.99 11.28 2.36
C ALA A 150 5.02 9.85 2.93
N ALA A 151 6.03 9.55 3.74
CA ALA A 151 6.29 8.18 4.23
C ALA A 151 5.11 7.57 5.02
N ASP A 152 4.34 8.39 5.74
CA ASP A 152 3.15 8.02 6.50
C ASP A 152 1.90 7.74 5.63
N LEU A 153 1.93 8.17 4.37
CA LEU A 153 0.86 7.94 3.39
C LEU A 153 1.15 6.78 2.43
N THR A 154 2.39 6.28 2.38
CA THR A 154 2.84 5.24 1.45
C THR A 154 1.98 3.97 1.54
N ALA A 155 1.64 3.51 2.74
CA ALA A 155 0.84 2.29 2.94
C ALA A 155 -0.61 2.43 2.41
N ARG A 156 -1.08 3.66 2.18
CA ARG A 156 -2.44 3.96 1.74
C ARG A 156 -2.49 4.51 0.32
N THR A 157 -1.35 4.63 -0.36
CA THR A 157 -1.25 5.25 -1.68
C THR A 157 -0.70 4.26 -2.69
N ALA A 158 -1.41 4.08 -3.80
CA ALA A 158 -0.97 3.28 -4.93
C ALA A 158 -0.50 4.19 -6.07
N VAL A 159 0.67 3.88 -6.63
CA VAL A 159 1.21 4.57 -7.82
C VAL A 159 1.56 3.53 -8.87
N VAL A 160 0.84 3.59 -9.99
CA VAL A 160 0.79 2.56 -11.03
C VAL A 160 1.24 3.17 -12.36
N ALA A 161 2.07 2.44 -13.10
CA ALA A 161 2.45 2.80 -14.46
C ALA A 161 1.52 2.12 -15.47
N GLY A 162 0.93 2.88 -16.38
CA GLY A 162 0.07 2.34 -17.45
C GLY A 162 0.87 1.65 -18.57
N SER A 163 2.11 2.07 -18.81
CA SER A 163 3.02 1.45 -19.77
C SER A 163 4.46 1.42 -19.24
N ARG A 164 5.27 0.53 -19.82
CA ARG A 164 6.72 0.41 -19.58
C ARG A 164 7.38 -0.04 -20.87
N ARG A 165 8.44 0.64 -21.28
CA ARG A 165 9.16 0.30 -22.52
C ARG A 165 9.72 -1.12 -22.55
N THR A 166 9.99 -1.69 -21.38
CA THR A 166 10.59 -3.02 -21.21
C THR A 166 9.55 -4.15 -21.09
N ALA A 167 8.26 -3.85 -21.18
CA ALA A 167 7.18 -4.83 -20.98
C ALA A 167 6.23 -4.83 -22.18
N ALA A 168 5.54 -5.96 -22.40
CA ALA A 168 4.49 -6.02 -23.40
C ALA A 168 3.30 -5.15 -22.97
N GLU A 169 2.83 -4.26 -23.86
CA GLU A 169 1.75 -3.31 -23.55
C GLU A 169 0.47 -3.97 -23.00
N PRO A 170 -0.03 -5.10 -23.56
CA PRO A 170 -1.24 -5.73 -23.03
C PRO A 170 -1.06 -6.25 -21.60
N GLU A 171 0.10 -6.83 -21.29
CA GLU A 171 0.41 -7.34 -19.95
C GLU A 171 0.54 -6.20 -18.95
N GLN A 172 1.23 -5.12 -19.34
CA GLN A 172 1.41 -3.95 -18.48
C GLN A 172 0.08 -3.24 -18.19
N LEU A 173 -0.81 -3.14 -19.18
CA LEU A 173 -2.14 -2.58 -18.98
C LEU A 173 -2.99 -3.44 -18.02
N VAL A 174 -3.01 -4.77 -18.20
CA VAL A 174 -3.74 -5.67 -17.30
C VAL A 174 -3.16 -5.61 -15.89
N ALA A 175 -1.85 -5.57 -15.75
CA ALA A 175 -1.18 -5.39 -14.45
C ALA A 175 -1.56 -4.05 -13.80
N ALA A 176 -1.65 -2.97 -14.58
CA ALA A 176 -2.06 -1.66 -14.09
C ALA A 176 -3.52 -1.67 -13.59
N LEU A 177 -4.43 -2.27 -14.36
CA LEU A 177 -5.83 -2.45 -13.97
C LEU A 177 -5.95 -3.32 -12.71
N ALA A 178 -5.21 -4.43 -12.63
CA ALA A 178 -5.18 -5.28 -11.44
C ALA A 178 -4.65 -4.52 -10.21
N ALA A 179 -3.60 -3.72 -10.37
CA ALA A 179 -3.08 -2.88 -9.28
C ALA A 179 -4.10 -1.83 -8.81
N ALA A 180 -4.81 -1.18 -9.73
CA ALA A 180 -5.90 -0.27 -9.40
C ALA A 180 -7.04 -1.00 -8.66
N HIS A 181 -7.39 -2.22 -9.09
CA HIS A 181 -8.39 -3.06 -8.43
C HIS A 181 -7.98 -3.42 -7.00
N CYS A 182 -6.73 -3.86 -6.79
CA CYS A 182 -6.18 -4.15 -5.47
C CYS A 182 -6.08 -2.90 -4.58
N ALA A 183 -5.96 -1.71 -5.18
CA ALA A 183 -6.03 -0.43 -4.47
C ALA A 183 -7.48 0.00 -4.14
N GLY A 184 -8.46 -0.87 -4.37
CA GLY A 184 -9.87 -0.64 -4.03
C GLY A 184 -10.68 0.09 -5.09
N GLN A 185 -10.12 0.35 -6.28
CA GLN A 185 -10.88 0.95 -7.37
C GLN A 185 -11.70 -0.09 -8.15
N PRO A 186 -12.99 0.19 -8.44
CA PRO A 186 -13.80 -0.73 -9.22
C PRO A 186 -13.34 -0.73 -10.68
N VAL A 187 -12.74 -1.83 -11.12
CA VAL A 187 -12.43 -2.07 -12.54
C VAL A 187 -13.59 -2.82 -13.18
N ARG A 188 -14.14 -2.24 -14.24
CA ARG A 188 -15.21 -2.85 -15.04
C ARG A 188 -14.63 -3.89 -15.99
N TRP A 189 -14.29 -5.07 -15.48
CA TRP A 189 -13.70 -6.15 -16.27
C TRP A 189 -14.56 -6.58 -17.46
N ALA A 190 -15.90 -6.44 -17.37
CA ALA A 190 -16.80 -6.69 -18.49
C ALA A 190 -16.48 -5.80 -19.71
N ASP A 191 -16.13 -4.53 -19.49
CA ASP A 191 -15.77 -3.61 -20.57
C ASP A 191 -14.41 -3.97 -21.19
N TYR A 192 -13.46 -4.44 -20.36
CA TYR A 192 -12.14 -4.91 -20.83
C TYR A 192 -12.26 -6.15 -21.74
N PHE A 193 -13.11 -7.12 -21.35
CA PHE A 193 -13.30 -8.34 -22.13
C PHE A 193 -14.24 -8.14 -23.33
N GLY A 194 -15.14 -7.16 -23.29
CA GLY A 194 -16.09 -6.87 -24.36
C GLY A 194 -16.91 -8.10 -24.75
N ALA A 195 -16.99 -8.39 -26.05
CA ALA A 195 -17.75 -9.52 -26.59
C ALA A 195 -17.04 -10.89 -26.51
N ARG A 196 -15.83 -10.96 -25.92
CA ARG A 196 -15.08 -12.22 -25.81
C ARG A 196 -15.81 -13.18 -24.88
N ALA A 197 -15.98 -14.44 -25.29
CA ALA A 197 -16.56 -15.47 -24.44
C ALA A 197 -15.78 -15.60 -23.12
N GLN A 198 -16.46 -15.45 -21.99
CA GLN A 198 -15.90 -15.57 -20.65
C GLN A 198 -16.53 -16.78 -19.94
N THR A 199 -15.69 -17.64 -19.37
CA THR A 199 -16.13 -18.73 -18.50
C THR A 199 -15.69 -18.41 -17.08
N ARG A 200 -16.62 -18.40 -16.12
CA ARG A 200 -16.26 -18.28 -14.70
C ARG A 200 -15.68 -19.61 -14.23
N THR A 201 -14.45 -19.57 -13.75
CA THR A 201 -13.80 -20.73 -13.11
C THR A 201 -13.94 -20.62 -11.60
N ALA A 202 -14.39 -21.70 -10.96
CA ALA A 202 -14.40 -21.77 -9.50
C ALA A 202 -12.95 -21.79 -8.97
N LEU A 203 -12.63 -20.87 -8.07
CA LEU A 203 -11.36 -20.83 -7.36
C LEU A 203 -11.53 -21.42 -5.96
N PRO A 204 -10.45 -21.89 -5.31
CA PRO A 204 -10.49 -22.27 -3.91
C PRO A 204 -11.11 -21.17 -3.04
N THR A 205 -11.88 -21.57 -2.03
CA THR A 205 -12.51 -20.63 -1.10
C THR A 205 -11.47 -19.92 -0.23
N TYR A 206 -11.88 -18.85 0.45
CA TYR A 206 -11.02 -18.06 1.33
C TYR A 206 -10.22 -18.96 2.30
N PRO A 207 -8.88 -18.87 2.33
CA PRO A 207 -8.06 -19.63 3.26
C PRO A 207 -8.12 -18.99 4.65
N PHE A 208 -9.14 -19.33 5.43
CA PHE A 208 -9.28 -18.83 6.79
C PHE A 208 -8.03 -19.11 7.63
N GLN A 209 -7.58 -18.12 8.39
CA GLN A 209 -6.55 -18.31 9.41
C GLN A 209 -7.19 -19.03 10.61
N HIS A 210 -7.04 -20.35 10.66
CA HIS A 210 -7.68 -21.18 11.67
C HIS A 210 -7.00 -21.05 13.03
N GLU A 211 -7.67 -20.39 13.97
CA GLU A 211 -7.30 -20.34 15.37
C GLU A 211 -8.35 -21.04 16.25
N ARG A 212 -7.89 -21.68 17.33
CA ARG A 212 -8.76 -22.47 18.21
C ARG A 212 -9.36 -21.59 19.31
N PHE A 213 -10.55 -21.01 19.05
CA PHE A 213 -11.29 -20.19 20.03
C PHE A 213 -12.28 -20.98 20.90
N TRP A 214 -12.08 -22.29 21.08
CA TRP A 214 -12.96 -23.11 21.90
C TRP A 214 -12.74 -22.83 23.39
N LEU A 215 -13.82 -22.47 24.11
CA LEU A 215 -13.82 -22.47 25.57
C LEU A 215 -13.43 -23.87 26.05
N ARG A 216 -12.36 -23.96 26.85
CA ARG A 216 -12.01 -25.21 27.51
C ARG A 216 -13.06 -25.42 28.60
N PRO A 217 -13.81 -26.54 28.59
CA PRO A 217 -14.70 -26.83 29.70
C PRO A 217 -13.87 -26.78 30.99
N ALA A 218 -14.35 -26.07 32.01
CA ALA A 218 -13.87 -26.29 33.36
C ALA A 218 -14.02 -27.79 33.62
N GLU A 219 -12.96 -28.46 34.05
CA GLU A 219 -13.01 -29.88 34.35
C GLU A 219 -14.00 -30.07 35.48
N ALA A 220 -15.24 -30.42 35.16
CA ALA A 220 -16.26 -30.71 36.14
C ALA A 220 -15.81 -31.97 36.88
N VAL A 221 -15.27 -31.76 38.09
CA VAL A 221 -15.07 -32.79 39.11
C VAL A 221 -16.43 -32.94 39.79
N GLY A 222 -17.35 -33.63 39.14
CA GLY A 222 -18.70 -33.86 39.64
C GLY A 222 -19.20 -35.23 39.22
N PRO A 223 -20.16 -35.83 39.97
CA PRO A 223 -20.66 -37.15 39.66
C PRO A 223 -21.26 -37.20 38.26
N LEU A 224 -21.10 -38.33 37.57
CA LEU A 224 -21.87 -38.63 36.37
C LEU A 224 -23.36 -38.62 36.74
N ALA A 225 -24.23 -38.18 35.82
CA ALA A 225 -25.67 -38.13 36.08
C ALA A 225 -26.19 -39.53 36.49
N GLY A 226 -26.74 -39.64 37.70
CA GLY A 226 -27.27 -40.90 38.26
C GLY A 226 -26.30 -41.64 39.20
N ALA A 227 -25.13 -41.08 39.51
CA ALA A 227 -24.20 -41.63 40.50
C ALA A 227 -24.04 -40.69 41.70
N ASP A 228 -23.85 -41.25 42.89
CA ASP A 228 -23.58 -40.48 44.10
C ASP A 228 -22.11 -40.04 44.13
N SER A 229 -21.82 -38.92 44.79
CA SER A 229 -20.42 -38.52 45.06
C SER A 229 -19.76 -39.57 45.95
N ALA A 230 -18.52 -39.94 45.61
CA ALA A 230 -17.70 -40.82 46.45
C ALA A 230 -16.87 -40.03 47.50
N ASP A 231 -16.97 -38.69 47.52
CA ASP A 231 -16.26 -37.77 48.43
C ASP A 231 -14.76 -38.11 48.63
N HIS A 232 -14.10 -38.51 47.55
CA HIS A 232 -12.71 -38.98 47.57
C HIS A 232 -11.88 -38.27 46.49
N PRO A 233 -10.60 -37.90 46.76
CA PRO A 233 -9.79 -37.16 45.80
C PRO A 233 -9.58 -37.87 44.45
N LEU A 234 -9.58 -39.21 44.42
CA LEU A 234 -9.37 -39.99 43.19
C LEU A 234 -10.64 -40.66 42.65
N LEU A 235 -11.71 -40.74 43.46
CA LEU A 235 -12.99 -41.36 43.09
C LEU A 235 -14.06 -40.28 43.11
N HIS A 236 -14.65 -40.01 41.95
CA HIS A 236 -15.60 -38.91 41.77
C HIS A 236 -17.05 -39.37 41.90
N ALA A 237 -17.34 -40.64 41.60
CA ALA A 237 -18.69 -41.16 41.68
C ALA A 237 -18.72 -42.63 42.08
N GLN A 238 -19.77 -43.04 42.80
CA GLN A 238 -20.04 -44.41 43.23
C GLN A 238 -21.46 -44.84 42.85
N VAL A 239 -21.64 -46.12 42.52
CA VAL A 239 -22.93 -46.72 42.17
C VAL A 239 -22.99 -48.14 42.73
N GLN A 240 -24.02 -48.45 43.53
CA GLN A 240 -24.31 -49.84 43.92
C GLN A 240 -24.93 -50.59 42.74
N LEU A 241 -24.39 -51.76 42.41
CA LEU A 241 -24.92 -52.59 41.33
C LEU A 241 -26.22 -53.27 41.77
N ALA A 242 -27.27 -53.10 40.98
CA ALA A 242 -28.60 -53.58 41.34
C ALA A 242 -28.64 -55.11 41.44
N GLY A 243 -29.17 -55.60 42.57
CA GLY A 243 -29.34 -57.05 42.81
C GLY A 243 -28.09 -57.76 43.30
N THR A 244 -27.00 -57.04 43.57
CA THR A 244 -25.78 -57.57 44.21
C THR A 244 -25.36 -56.67 45.38
N ASP A 245 -24.42 -57.15 46.19
CA ASP A 245 -23.75 -56.35 47.23
C ASP A 245 -22.41 -55.80 46.72
N GLU A 246 -22.40 -55.31 45.47
CA GLU A 246 -21.20 -54.83 44.78
C GLU A 246 -21.31 -53.34 44.46
N TRP A 247 -20.17 -52.64 44.46
CA TRP A 247 -20.07 -51.21 44.20
C TRP A 247 -19.12 -50.91 43.04
N LEU A 248 -19.53 -49.99 42.17
CA LEU A 248 -18.71 -49.46 41.08
C LEU A 248 -18.30 -48.02 41.41
N PHE A 249 -16.98 -47.78 41.45
CA PHE A 249 -16.42 -46.45 41.61
C PHE A 249 -15.78 -45.95 40.31
N THR A 250 -15.97 -44.67 40.00
CA THR A 250 -15.39 -44.04 38.80
C THR A 250 -14.55 -42.82 39.18
N GLY A 251 -13.43 -42.66 38.49
CA GLY A 251 -12.44 -41.60 38.74
C GLY A 251 -11.72 -41.21 37.46
N ARG A 252 -11.02 -40.07 37.47
CA ARG A 252 -10.16 -39.65 36.35
C ARG A 252 -8.83 -39.13 36.87
N LEU A 253 -7.79 -39.89 36.58
CA LEU A 253 -6.41 -39.54 36.89
C LEU A 253 -5.79 -38.80 35.70
N SER A 254 -5.27 -37.61 35.95
CA SER A 254 -4.60 -36.78 34.95
C SER A 254 -3.56 -35.92 35.64
N LEU A 255 -2.42 -35.69 35.00
CA LEU A 255 -1.41 -34.74 35.49
C LEU A 255 -1.93 -33.30 35.60
N ARG A 256 -3.02 -32.98 34.89
CA ARG A 256 -3.65 -31.66 34.97
C ARG A 256 -4.44 -31.48 36.27
N THR A 257 -5.15 -32.52 36.72
CA THR A 257 -5.96 -32.48 37.95
C THR A 257 -5.23 -32.99 39.18
N HIS A 258 -4.23 -33.86 39.00
CA HIS A 258 -3.43 -34.48 40.06
C HIS A 258 -1.93 -34.32 39.74
N PRO A 259 -1.37 -33.10 39.87
CA PRO A 259 0.02 -32.83 39.49
C PRO A 259 1.03 -33.69 40.24
N TRP A 260 0.72 -34.07 41.49
CA TRP A 260 1.55 -34.92 42.34
C TRP A 260 1.82 -36.31 41.74
N LEU A 261 0.98 -36.80 40.83
CA LEU A 261 1.25 -38.05 40.12
C LEU A 261 2.56 -37.97 39.32
N ALA A 262 2.95 -36.78 38.86
CA ALA A 262 4.18 -36.57 38.11
C ALA A 262 5.45 -36.96 38.91
N ASP A 263 5.36 -36.97 40.24
CA ASP A 263 6.49 -37.24 41.13
C ASP A 263 6.79 -38.74 41.26
N HIS A 264 5.82 -39.61 40.96
CA HIS A 264 6.02 -41.06 40.99
C HIS A 264 6.37 -41.60 39.59
N ARG A 265 7.66 -41.67 39.32
CA ARG A 265 8.21 -42.12 38.03
C ARG A 265 8.97 -43.43 38.16
N VAL A 266 8.62 -44.39 37.32
CA VAL A 266 9.32 -45.67 37.20
C VAL A 266 9.84 -45.79 35.78
N LEU A 267 11.16 -45.91 35.63
CA LEU A 267 11.85 -45.97 34.33
C LEU A 267 11.47 -44.81 33.38
N GLY A 268 11.22 -43.62 33.94
CA GLY A 268 10.91 -42.40 33.18
C GLY A 268 9.42 -42.21 32.84
N ALA A 269 8.57 -43.23 33.01
CA ALA A 269 7.12 -43.11 32.86
C ALA A 269 6.45 -42.71 34.18
N VAL A 270 5.42 -41.86 34.12
CA VAL A 270 4.53 -41.60 35.27
C VAL A 270 3.60 -42.79 35.43
N VAL A 271 3.61 -43.40 36.61
CA VAL A 271 2.79 -44.57 36.94
C VAL A 271 2.06 -44.28 38.24
N LEU A 272 0.79 -44.68 38.36
CA LEU A 272 0.08 -44.57 39.64
C LEU A 272 0.84 -45.40 40.71
N PRO A 273 1.22 -44.81 41.86
CA PRO A 273 1.88 -45.57 42.91
C PRO A 273 1.06 -46.79 43.32
N GLY A 274 1.73 -47.89 43.68
CA GLY A 274 1.06 -49.07 44.24
C GLY A 274 0.20 -48.74 45.46
N SER A 275 0.66 -47.81 46.30
CA SER A 275 -0.11 -47.27 47.42
C SER A 275 -1.38 -46.53 47.00
N GLY A 276 -1.43 -45.97 45.79
CA GLY A 276 -2.64 -45.38 45.24
C GLY A 276 -3.73 -46.43 45.00
N PHE A 277 -3.38 -47.62 44.53
CA PHE A 277 -4.35 -48.72 44.42
C PHE A 277 -4.83 -49.23 45.79
N VAL A 278 -3.96 -49.21 46.81
CA VAL A 278 -4.34 -49.56 48.18
C VAL A 278 -5.33 -48.54 48.74
N GLU A 279 -5.09 -47.25 48.55
CA GLU A 279 -6.03 -46.19 48.95
C GLU A 279 -7.38 -46.35 48.26
N LEU A 280 -7.38 -46.60 46.94
CA LEU A 280 -8.62 -46.84 46.18
C LEU A 280 -9.40 -48.06 46.71
N ALA A 281 -8.70 -49.11 47.16
CA ALA A 281 -9.32 -50.30 47.72
C ALA A 281 -9.80 -50.14 49.18
N LEU A 282 -9.23 -49.19 49.94
CA LEU A 282 -9.70 -48.85 51.29
C LEU A 282 -10.93 -47.93 51.26
N ALA A 283 -11.00 -47.06 50.24
CA ALA A 283 -12.12 -46.16 50.04
C ALA A 283 -13.35 -46.84 49.41
N ALA A 284 -13.17 -48.00 48.76
CA ALA A 284 -14.21 -48.81 48.13
C ALA A 284 -14.82 -49.83 49.11
#